data_AF-A0AAD9IY80-F1
#
_entry.id   AF-A0AAD9IY80-F1
#
_cell.length_a   1.000
_cell.length_b   1.000
_cell.length_c   1.000
_cell.angle_alpha   90.00
_cell.angle_beta   90.00
_cell.angle_gamma   90.00
#
_symmetry.space_group_name_H-M   'P 1'
#
loop_
_entity.id
_entity.type
_entity.pdbx_description
1 polymer ?
#
loop_
_entity_poly.entity_id
_entity_poly.type
_entity_poly.pdbx_seq_one_letter_code
_entity_poly.pdbx_strand_id
1 'polypeptide(L)'
;MLCSSDIYILINYASFVESVFIGVSIVALIYLRWKQPKLDRPIKVNLFFPVFFLGIMGFLIIFPLFTNASECLFGLMMIATGVPVYLIAIAWKKKPRSFVELT
;
A
#
# COMPACT_ATOMS: atom_id res chain seq x y z
N MET A 1 -21.71 16.72 5.38
CA MET A 1 -21.79 15.49 6.19
C MET A 1 -22.07 14.32 5.27
N LEU A 2 -21.04 13.67 4.73
CA LEU A 2 -21.18 12.47 3.92
C LEU A 2 -20.19 11.43 4.44
N CYS A 3 -20.75 10.49 5.21
CA CYS A 3 -20.27 9.13 5.46
C CYS A 3 -19.21 8.83 6.54
N SER A 4 -18.76 9.78 7.35
CA SER A 4 -18.00 9.45 8.58
C SER A 4 -18.30 10.41 9.71
N SER A 5 -18.58 9.85 10.89
CA SER A 5 -19.07 10.58 12.06
C SER A 5 -18.02 11.53 12.67
N ASP A 6 -16.74 11.38 12.31
CA ASP A 6 -15.63 12.20 12.79
C ASP A 6 -14.47 12.30 11.78
N ILE A 7 -13.98 13.52 11.51
CA ILE A 7 -12.82 13.77 10.62
C ILE A 7 -11.55 13.11 11.16
N TYR A 8 -11.41 13.01 12.48
CA TYR A 8 -10.25 12.39 13.13
C TYR A 8 -10.09 10.90 12.79
N ILE A 9 -11.22 10.18 12.68
CA ILE A 9 -11.24 8.77 12.27
C ILE A 9 -10.75 8.66 10.81
N LEU A 10 -11.20 9.56 9.93
CA LEU A 10 -10.76 9.59 8.54
C LEU A 10 -9.26 9.84 8.37
N ILE A 11 -8.69 10.73 9.19
CA ILE A 11 -7.25 10.98 9.22
C ILE A 11 -6.51 9.71 9.63
N ASN A 12 -6.96 9.02 10.67
CA ASN A 12 -6.32 7.78 11.14
C ASN A 12 -6.37 6.68 10.07
N TYR A 13 -7.48 6.53 9.34
CA TYR A 13 -7.57 5.62 8.19
C TYR A 13 -6.53 5.94 7.11
N ALA A 14 -6.50 7.20 6.66
CA ALA A 14 -5.61 7.64 5.59
C ALA A 14 -4.14 7.46 5.98
N SER A 15 -3.77 7.87 7.20
CA SER A 15 -2.40 7.73 7.72
C SER A 15 -1.98 6.27 7.89
N PHE A 16 -2.90 5.37 8.28
CA PHE A 16 -2.61 3.94 8.34
C PHE A 16 -2.33 3.36 6.95
N VAL A 17 -3.20 3.64 5.99
CA VAL A 17 -3.05 3.18 4.59
C VAL A 17 -1.75 3.72 3.99
N GLU A 18 -1.44 5.01 4.18
CA GLU A 18 -0.19 5.63 3.75
C GLU A 18 1.04 4.90 4.35
N SER A 19 1.03 4.65 5.66
CA SER A 19 2.12 3.96 6.36
C SER A 19 2.37 2.55 5.80
N VAL A 20 1.30 1.81 5.47
CA VAL A 20 1.39 0.49 4.82
C VAL A 20 2.03 0.61 3.43
N PHE A 21 1.59 1.56 2.59
CA PHE A 21 2.15 1.75 1.25
C PHE A 21 3.62 2.21 1.27
N ILE A 22 3.99 3.08 2.21
CA ILE A 22 5.38 3.50 2.42
C ILE A 22 6.23 2.29 2.83
N GLY A 23 5.76 1.49 3.81
CA GLY A 23 6.43 0.28 4.25
C GLY A 23 6.68 -0.72 3.09
N VAL A 24 5.63 -1.01 2.31
CA VAL A 24 5.74 -1.89 1.13
C VAL A 24 6.72 -1.34 0.10
N SER A 25 6.72 -0.02 -0.14
CA SER A 25 7.64 0.62 -1.09
C SER A 25 9.11 0.45 -0.68
N ILE A 26 9.42 0.53 0.62
CA ILE A 26 10.79 0.34 1.12
C ILE A 26 11.21 -1.12 1.07
N VAL A 27 10.32 -2.04 1.43
CA VAL A 27 10.56 -3.48 1.23
C VAL A 27 10.83 -3.77 -0.25
N ALA A 28 10.06 -3.18 -1.17
CA ALA A 28 10.27 -3.32 -2.60
C ALA A 28 11.63 -2.76 -3.05
N LEU A 29 12.07 -1.62 -2.52
CA LEU A 29 13.39 -1.05 -2.79
C LEU A 29 14.54 -1.97 -2.33
N ILE A 30 14.42 -2.55 -1.14
CA ILE A 30 15.39 -3.51 -0.60
C ILE A 30 15.38 -4.80 -1.44
N TYR A 31 14.20 -5.32 -1.76
CA TYR A 31 14.02 -6.50 -2.61
C TYR A 31 14.62 -6.30 -4.01
N LEU A 32 14.40 -5.14 -4.63
CA LEU A 32 14.97 -4.80 -5.93
C LEU A 32 16.50 -4.74 -5.86
N ARG A 33 17.07 -4.33 -4.72
CA ARG A 33 18.53 -4.32 -4.49
C ARG A 33 19.12 -5.71 -4.44
N TRP A 34 18.39 -6.70 -3.94
CA TRP A 34 18.80 -8.11 -3.99
C TRP A 34 18.57 -8.74 -5.36
N LYS A 35 17.44 -8.48 -6.01
CA LYS A 35 17.07 -9.13 -7.27
C LYS A 35 17.83 -8.59 -8.49
N GLN A 36 18.13 -7.29 -8.51
CA GLN A 36 18.79 -6.63 -9.64
C GLN A 36 19.99 -5.79 -9.18
N PRO A 37 21.11 -6.43 -8.82
CA PRO A 37 22.31 -5.74 -8.34
C PRO A 37 23.13 -5.06 -9.46
N LYS A 38 22.91 -5.44 -10.73
CA LYS A 38 23.65 -4.95 -11.91
C LYS A 38 23.10 -3.66 -12.52
N LEU A 39 22.06 -3.06 -11.95
CA LEU A 39 21.56 -1.76 -12.39
C LEU A 39 22.54 -0.67 -11.99
N ASP A 40 22.89 0.22 -12.92
CA ASP A 40 23.68 1.42 -12.60
C ASP A 40 22.87 2.33 -11.67
N ARG A 41 23.33 2.45 -10.42
CA ARG A 41 22.72 3.30 -9.40
C ARG A 41 23.58 4.56 -9.26
N PRO A 42 23.13 5.73 -9.77
CA PRO A 42 23.89 6.98 -9.67
C PRO A 42 24.02 7.48 -8.22
N ILE A 43 23.11 7.07 -7.32
CA ILE A 43 23.13 7.43 -5.89
C ILE A 43 23.22 6.15 -5.06
N LYS A 44 24.35 5.95 -4.36
CA LYS A 44 24.58 4.80 -3.48
C LYS A 44 24.38 5.23 -2.02
N VAL A 45 23.23 4.88 -1.46
CA VAL A 45 22.97 5.02 -0.02
C VAL A 45 23.35 3.75 0.74
N ASN A 46 23.83 3.91 1.98
CA ASN A 46 24.11 2.81 2.88
C ASN A 46 22.82 2.02 3.19
N LEU A 47 22.87 0.68 3.12
CA LEU A 47 21.72 -0.18 3.44
C LEU A 47 21.23 -0.06 4.88
N PHE A 48 22.05 0.49 5.77
CA PHE A 48 21.66 0.72 7.16
C PHE A 48 20.42 1.61 7.29
N PHE A 49 20.34 2.70 6.51
CA PHE A 49 19.21 3.64 6.60
C PHE A 49 17.87 3.01 6.19
N PRO A 50 17.75 2.32 5.03
CA PRO A 50 16.51 1.62 4.67
C PRO A 50 16.09 0.55 5.68
N VAL A 51 17.04 -0.21 6.24
CA VAL A 51 16.72 -1.29 7.19
C VAL A 51 16.25 -0.72 8.53
N PHE A 52 16.92 0.31 9.04
CA PHE A 52 16.50 1.00 10.26
C PHE A 52 15.11 1.63 10.11
N PHE A 53 14.87 2.33 8.99
CA PHE A 53 13.58 2.92 8.70
C PHE A 53 12.48 1.87 8.54
N LEU A 54 12.79 0.71 7.94
CA LEU A 54 11.85 -0.41 7.84
C LEU A 54 11.44 -0.93 9.23
N GLY A 55 12.36 -0.95 10.19
CA GLY A 55 12.05 -1.29 11.59
C GLY A 55 11.06 -0.32 12.22
N ILE A 56 11.27 0.98 12.04
CA ILE A 56 10.34 2.03 12.49
C ILE A 56 8.97 1.87 11.82
N MET A 57 8.93 1.66 10.51
CA MET A 57 7.68 1.43 9.77
C MET A 57 6.94 0.19 10.25
N GLY A 58 7.66 -0.90 10.55
CA GLY A 58 7.09 -2.08 11.16
C GLY A 58 6.40 -1.76 12.48
N PHE A 59 7.04 -0.99 13.35
CA PHE A 59 6.42 -0.53 14.60
C PHE A 59 5.19 0.36 14.36
N LEU A 60 5.26 1.30 13.42
CA LEU A 60 4.13 2.17 13.06
C LEU A 60 2.94 1.42 12.47
N ILE A 61 3.15 0.26 11.84
CA ILE A 61 2.06 -0.59 11.32
C ILE A 61 1.50 -1.49 12.42
N ILE A 62 2.36 -2.01 13.30
CA ILE A 62 1.96 -2.94 14.37
C ILE A 62 1.22 -2.21 15.51
N PHE A 63 1.67 -1.02 15.88
CA PHE A 63 1.11 -0.29 17.01
C PHE A 63 -0.38 0.10 16.83
N PRO A 64 -0.85 0.58 15.66
CA PRO A 64 -2.26 0.84 15.40
C PRO A 64 -3.14 -0.41 15.43
N LEU A 65 -2.59 -1.59 15.11
CA LEU A 65 -3.36 -2.85 15.16
C LEU A 65 -3.82 -3.19 16.57
N PHE A 66 -3.07 -2.78 17.60
CA PHE A 66 -3.44 -3.00 19.00
C PHE A 66 -4.35 -1.91 19.56
N THR A 67 -4.17 -0.67 19.13
CA THR A 67 -4.91 0.49 19.68
C THR A 67 -6.25 0.73 18.97
N ASN A 68 -6.28 0.56 17.65
CA ASN A 68 -7.40 0.91 16.79
C ASN A 68 -7.62 -0.18 15.72
N ALA A 69 -7.89 -1.40 16.18
CA ALA A 69 -8.03 -2.58 15.32
C ALA A 69 -9.16 -2.44 14.27
N SER A 70 -10.26 -1.75 14.60
CA SER A 70 -11.35 -1.47 13.66
C SER A 70 -10.83 -0.65 12.48
N GLU A 71 -9.99 0.35 12.77
CA GLU A 71 -9.54 1.32 11.80
C GLU A 71 -8.64 0.68 10.75
N CYS A 72 -7.72 -0.16 11.22
CA CYS A 72 -6.83 -0.95 10.38
C CYS A 72 -7.58 -1.94 9.48
N LEU A 73 -8.65 -2.56 9.99
CA LEU A 73 -9.42 -3.55 9.25
C LEU A 73 -10.13 -2.92 8.04
N PHE A 74 -10.76 -1.76 8.21
CA PHE A 74 -11.36 -1.04 7.08
C PHE A 74 -10.31 -0.53 6.10
N GLY A 75 -9.14 -0.09 6.58
CA GLY A 75 -8.01 0.27 5.72
C GLY A 75 -7.57 -0.91 4.84
N LEU A 76 -7.45 -2.11 5.42
CA LEU A 76 -7.15 -3.35 4.69
C LEU A 76 -8.25 -3.73 3.70
N MET A 77 -9.53 -3.60 4.08
CA MET A 77 -10.65 -3.84 3.16
C MET A 77 -10.62 -2.88 1.97
N MET A 78 -10.28 -1.61 2.20
CA MET A 78 -10.16 -0.61 1.13
C MET A 78 -9.01 -0.92 0.17
N ILE A 79 -7.87 -1.43 0.67
CA ILE A 79 -6.80 -1.90 -0.21
C ILE A 79 -7.25 -3.16 -0.98
N ALA A 80 -7.97 -4.07 -0.29
CA ALA A 80 -8.45 -5.32 -0.87
C ALA A 80 -9.47 -5.11 -2.00
N THR A 81 -10.30 -4.06 -1.97
CA THR A 81 -11.22 -3.74 -3.07
C THR A 81 -10.52 -3.31 -4.36
N GLY A 82 -9.25 -2.90 -4.30
CA GLY A 82 -8.43 -2.69 -5.50
C GLY A 82 -8.19 -3.98 -6.30
N VAL A 83 -8.10 -5.13 -5.64
CA VAL A 83 -7.86 -6.44 -6.26
C VAL A 83 -9.00 -6.88 -7.19
N PRO A 84 -10.29 -6.95 -6.77
CA PRO A 84 -11.37 -7.33 -7.66
C PRO A 84 -11.55 -6.34 -8.81
N VAL A 85 -11.35 -5.04 -8.59
CA VAL A 85 -11.39 -4.02 -9.65
C VAL A 85 -10.32 -4.28 -10.70
N TYR A 86 -9.08 -4.59 -10.29
CA TYR A 86 -8.00 -4.96 -11.20
C TYR A 86 -8.32 -6.22 -12.02
N LEU A 87 -8.90 -7.24 -11.36
CA LEU A 87 -9.26 -8.49 -12.03
C LEU A 87 -10.35 -8.28 -13.09
N ILE A 88 -11.39 -7.52 -12.77
CA ILE A 88 -12.50 -7.22 -13.69
C ILE A 88 -12.04 -6.32 -14.85
N ALA A 89 -11.26 -5.27 -14.55
CA ALA A 89 -10.89 -4.28 -15.55
C ALA A 89 -9.79 -4.76 -16.51
N ILE A 90 -8.76 -5.45 -16.00
CA ILE A 90 -7.52 -5.74 -16.73
C ILE A 90 -7.34 -7.25 -16.97
N ALA A 91 -7.55 -8.10 -15.95
CA ALA A 91 -7.32 -9.54 -16.11
C ALA A 91 -8.40 -10.24 -16.96
N TRP A 92 -9.62 -9.66 -17.03
CA TRP A 92 -10.69 -10.19 -17.85
C TRP A 92 -10.48 -9.91 -19.35
N LYS A 93 -9.82 -10.84 -20.04
CA LYS A 93 -9.57 -10.73 -21.50
C LYS A 93 -10.81 -11.01 -22.37
N LYS A 94 -11.83 -11.72 -21.87
CA LYS A 94 -13.10 -11.96 -22.58
C LYS A 94 -14.19 -10.99 -22.11
N LYS A 95 -14.08 -9.70 -22.44
CA LYS A 95 -15.14 -8.73 -22.16
C LYS A 95 -16.33 -8.92 -23.13
N PRO A 96 -17.59 -8.81 -22.67
CA PRO A 96 -18.74 -8.67 -23.56
C PRO A 96 -18.66 -7.35 -24.35
N ARG A 97 -19.11 -7.36 -25.61
CA ARG A 97 -18.88 -6.30 -26.63
C ARG A 97 -19.24 -4.88 -26.16
N SER A 98 -20.22 -4.73 -25.27
CA SER A 98 -20.68 -3.42 -24.75
C SER A 98 -19.64 -2.64 -23.92
N PHE A 99 -18.61 -3.28 -23.36
CA PHE A 99 -17.54 -2.59 -22.60
C PHE A 99 -16.31 -2.24 -23.45
N VAL A 100 -16.28 -2.65 -24.72
CA VAL A 100 -15.15 -2.39 -25.64
C VAL A 100 -15.42 -1.14 -26.49
N GLU A 101 -16.67 -0.75 -26.70
CA GLU A 101 -17.04 0.44 -27.49
C GLU A 101 -16.91 1.78 -26.73
N LEU A 102 -16.63 1.76 -25.43
CA LEU A 102 -16.54 2.96 -24.55
C LEU A 102 -15.11 3.28 -24.07
N THR A 103 -14.08 2.62 -24.63
CA THR A 103 -12.65 2.94 -24.42
C THR A 103 -12.01 3.21 -25.75
#